data_AF-A0A7W4DY26-F1
#
_entry.id   AF-A0A7W4DY26-F1
#
_cell.length_a   1.000
_cell.length_b   1.000
_cell.length_c   1.000
_cell.angle_alpha   90.00
_cell.angle_beta   90.00
_cell.angle_gamma   90.00
#
_symmetry.space_group_name_H-M   'P 1'
#
loop_
_entity.id
_entity.type
_entity.pdbx_description
1 polymer ?
#
loop_
_entity_poly.entity_id
_entity_poly.type
_entity_poly.pdbx_seq_one_letter_code
_entity_poly.pdbx_strand_id
1 'polypeptide(L)' 'MIYTTNWIERLNRFCKRTLRMRGALPSAEAVLFLMGRVAWENPQISYARSLPLFKDWDARGEHNKNNI' A
#
# COMPACT_ATOMS: atom_id res chain seq x y z
N MET A 1 0.37 -15.06 -4.98
CA MET A 1 1.48 -15.92 -4.51
C MET A 1 1.95 -15.41 -3.16
N ILE A 2 1.73 -16.19 -2.12
CA ILE A 2 2.17 -15.92 -0.74
C ILE A 2 3.63 -16.39 -0.65
N TYR A 3 4.52 -15.69 -1.35
CA TYR A 3 5.96 -15.77 -1.14
C TYR A 3 6.39 -14.37 -0.73
N THR A 4 7.03 -14.29 0.42
CA THR A 4 6.81 -13.31 1.49
C THR A 4 7.42 -11.93 1.27
N THR A 5 7.99 -11.65 0.08
CA THR A 5 8.63 -10.37 -0.25
C THR A 5 8.11 -9.71 -1.51
N ASN A 6 7.26 -10.37 -2.33
CA ASN A 6 6.84 -9.80 -3.61
C ASN A 6 6.10 -8.45 -3.45
N TRP A 7 5.35 -8.27 -2.37
CA TRP A 7 4.69 -6.99 -2.09
C TRP A 7 5.69 -5.90 -1.66
N ILE A 8 6.69 -6.25 -0.84
CA ILE A 8 7.76 -5.36 -0.42
C ILE A 8 8.62 -4.96 -1.62
N GLU A 9 8.96 -5.92 -2.48
CA GLU A 9 9.71 -5.70 -3.70
C GLU A 9 8.93 -4.84 -4.69
N ARG A 10 7.62 -5.07 -4.87
CA ARG A 10 6.75 -4.22 -5.68
C ARG A 10 6.72 -2.79 -5.14
N LEU A 11 6.55 -2.62 -3.83
CA LEU A 11 6.57 -1.32 -3.18
C LEU A 11 7.93 -0.61 -3.41
N ASN A 12 9.04 -1.31 -3.18
CA ASN A 12 10.38 -0.77 -3.40
C ASN A 12 10.61 -0.37 -4.87
N ARG A 13 10.10 -1.14 -5.83
CA ARG A 13 10.15 -0.78 -7.27
C ARG A 13 9.37 0.50 -7.56
N PHE A 14 8.18 0.68 -7.00
CA PHE A 14 7.39 1.90 -7.17
C PHE A 14 8.09 3.11 -6.57
N CYS A 15 8.59 2.99 -5.35
CA CYS A 15 9.38 4.01 -4.67
C CYS A 15 10.60 4.46 -5.51
N LYS A 16 11.40 3.51 -5.98
CA LYS A 16 12.56 3.80 -6.85
C LYS A 16 12.15 4.45 -8.16
N ARG A 17 11.06 4.01 -8.80
CA ARG A 17 10.57 4.61 -10.05
C ARG A 17 10.13 6.06 -9.84
N THR A 18 9.41 6.34 -8.76
CA THR A 18 8.94 7.69 -8.41
C THR A 18 10.10 8.65 -8.19
N LEU A 19 11.15 8.21 -7.48
CA LEU A 19 12.33 9.04 -7.23
C LEU A 19 13.19 9.28 -8.48
N ARG A 20 13.24 8.33 -9.43
CA ARG A 20 13.98 8.49 -10.69
C ARG A 20 13.40 9.56 -11.63
N MET A 21 12.10 9.86 -11.54
CA MET A 21 11.44 10.81 -12.42
C MET A 21 11.42 12.24 -11.87
N ARG A 22 11.73 12.45 -10.59
CA ARG A 22 11.70 13.78 -9.98
C ARG A 22 13.11 14.36 -9.93
N GLY A 23 13.36 15.39 -10.74
CA GLY A 23 14.49 16.30 -10.54
C GLY A 23 14.41 16.90 -9.13
N ALA A 24 15.58 17.11 -8.51
CA ALA A 24 15.81 17.54 -7.13
C ALA A 24 14.53 17.94 -6.36
N LEU A 25 14.03 17.03 -5.51
CA LEU A 25 12.93 17.37 -4.62
C LEU A 25 13.35 18.52 -3.68
N PRO A 26 12.42 19.44 -3.35
CA PRO A 26 12.76 20.68 -2.65
C PRO A 26 13.20 20.48 -1.19
N SER A 27 12.80 19.37 -0.54
CA SER A 27 13.21 19.02 0.82
C SER A 27 13.01 17.53 1.12
N ALA A 28 13.55 17.05 2.24
CA ALA A 28 13.35 15.67 2.71
C ALA A 28 11.88 15.39 3.08
N GLU A 29 11.17 16.37 3.63
CA GLU A 29 9.74 16.25 3.94
C GLU A 29 8.90 16.03 2.68
N ALA A 30 9.23 16.71 1.59
CA ALA A 30 8.56 16.51 0.30
C ALA A 30 8.78 15.08 -0.24
N VAL A 31 9.96 14.50 0.00
CA VAL A 31 10.25 13.09 -0.33
C VAL A 31 9.40 12.14 0.51
N LEU A 32 9.34 12.36 1.83
CA LEU A 32 8.55 11.54 2.73
C LEU A 32 7.06 11.59 2.40
N PHE A 33 6.52 12.78 2.15
CA PHE A 33 5.13 12.96 1.75
C PHE A 33 4.80 12.22 0.46
N LEU A 34 5.65 12.36 -0.56
CA LEU A 34 5.48 11.68 -1.84
C LEU A 34 5.55 10.16 -1.71
N MET A 35 6.52 9.66 -0.95
CA MET A 35 6.69 8.22 -0.72
C MET A 35 5.52 7.65 0.08
N GLY A 36 5.00 8.40 1.05
CA GLY A 36 3.78 8.05 1.78
C GLY A 36 2.55 7.95 0.86
N ARG A 37 2.39 8.90 -0.07
CA ARG A 37 1.32 8.85 -1.09
C ARG A 37 1.44 7.63 -2.01
N VAL A 38 2.63 7.35 -2.52
CA VAL A 38 2.90 6.16 -3.35
C VAL A 38 2.60 4.88 -2.57
N ALA A 39 2.99 4.82 -1.29
CA ALA A 39 2.71 3.70 -0.42
C ALA A 39 1.22 3.56 -0.07
N TRP A 40 0.41 4.61 -0.19
CA TRP A 40 -1.03 4.56 0.08
C TRP A 40 -1.86 4.13 -1.13
N GLU A 41 -1.54 4.66 -2.32
CA GLU A 41 -2.32 4.44 -3.54
C GLU A 41 -2.07 3.06 -4.17
N ASN A 42 -0.81 2.61 -4.21
CA ASN A 42 -0.45 1.35 -4.86
C ASN A 42 -1.06 0.11 -4.18
N PRO A 43 -1.05 0.00 -2.82
CA PRO A 43 -1.63 -1.16 -2.17
C PRO A 43 -3.16 -1.19 -2.22
N GLN A 44 -3.83 -0.03 -2.21
CA GLN A 44 -5.30 -0.01 -2.30
C GLN A 44 -5.80 -0.55 -3.63
N ILE A 45 -5.13 -0.22 -4.73
CA ILE A 45 -5.54 -0.70 -6.06
C ILE A 45 -5.08 -2.16 -6.26
N SER A 46 -3.88 -2.51 -5.78
CA SER A 46 -3.28 -3.84 -6.05
C SER A 46 -3.65 -4.94 -5.06
N TYR A 47 -4.03 -4.59 -3.82
CA TYR A 47 -4.33 -5.54 -2.73
C TYR A 47 -5.72 -5.33 -2.12
N ALA A 48 -6.65 -4.66 -2.81
CA ALA A 48 -8.07 -4.62 -2.42
C ALA A 48 -8.74 -6.00 -2.33
N ARG A 49 -8.06 -7.07 -2.75
CA ARG A 49 -8.56 -8.44 -2.65
C ARG A 49 -8.50 -8.93 -1.20
N SER A 50 -9.66 -9.33 -0.67
CA SER A 50 -9.75 -10.14 0.56
C SER A 50 -8.93 -11.42 0.42
N LEU A 51 -8.05 -11.65 1.38
CA LEU A 51 -7.23 -12.85 1.43
C LEU A 51 -8.07 -14.02 1.97
N PRO A 52 -8.06 -15.19 1.33
CA PRO A 52 -8.88 -16.33 1.77
C PRO A 52 -8.68 -16.73 3.23
N LEU A 53 -7.46 -16.54 3.75
CA LEU A 53 -7.10 -16.83 5.15
C LEU A 53 -7.76 -15.87 6.16
N PHE A 54 -8.14 -14.67 5.72
CA PHE A 54 -8.66 -13.59 6.58
C PHE A 54 -10.16 -13.33 6.35
N LYS A 55 -10.88 -14.22 5.65
CA LYS A 55 -12.32 -14.07 5.41
C LYS A 55 -13.14 -13.86 6.69
N ASP A 56 -12.79 -14.59 7.76
CA ASP A 56 -13.47 -14.50 9.06
C ASP A 56 -13.19 -13.16 9.77
N TRP A 57 -12.10 -12.49 9.42
CA TRP A 57 -11.77 -11.16 9.94
C TRP A 57 -12.60 -10.08 9.23
N ASP A 58 -12.72 -10.19 7.91
CA ASP A 58 -13.55 -9.28 7.11
C ASP A 58 -15.03 -9.36 7.52
N ALA A 59 -15.55 -10.57 7.73
CA ALA A 59 -16.93 -10.80 8.19
C ALA A 59 -17.22 -10.18 9.57
N ARG A 60 -16.26 -10.19 10.50
CA ARG A 60 -16.40 -9.54 11.81
C ARG A 60 -16.38 -8.02 11.71
N GLY A 61 -15.60 -7.48 10.78
CA GLY A 61 -15.56 -6.03 10.51
C GLY A 61 -16.87 -5.49 9.96
N GLU A 62 -17.56 -6.25 9.11
CA GLU A 62 -18.88 -5.87 8.58
C GLU A 62 -19.97 -5.92 9.65
N HIS A 63 -19.97 -6.96 10.49
CA HIS A 63 -20.92 -7.07 11.61
C HIS A 63 -20.83 -5.87 12.57
N ASN A 64 -19.63 -5.34 12.82
CA ASN A 64 -19.45 -4.20 13.73
C ASN A 64 -19.89 -2.86 13.12
N LYS A 65 -19.87 -2.72 11.78
CA LYS A 65 -20.37 -1.52 11.08
C LYS A 65 -21.90 -1.46 11.04
N ASN A 66 -22.57 -2.62 11.06
CA ASN A 66 -24.03 -2.73 11.01
C ASN A 66 -24.70 -2.61 12.39
N ASN A 67 -23.91 -2.54 13.47
CA ASN A 67 -24.39 -2.42 14.86
C ASN A 67 -24.11 -1.02 15.46
N ILE A 68 -23.84 -0.02 14.61
CA ILE A 68 -23.68 1.40 14.97
C ILE A 68 -24.78 2.21 14.28
#